data_AF-A0A969TQK8-F1
#
_entry.id   AF-A0A969TQK8-F1
#
_cell.length_a   1.000
_cell.length_b   1.000
_cell.length_c   1.000
_cell.angle_alpha   90.00
_cell.angle_beta   90.00
_cell.angle_gamma   90.00
#
_symmetry.space_group_name_H-M   'P 1'
#
loop_
_entity.id
_entity.type
_entity.pdbx_description
1 polymer ?
#
loop_
_entity_poly.entity_id
_entity_poly.type
_entity_poly.pdbx_seq_one_letter_code
_entity_poly.pdbx_strand_id
1 'polypeptide(L)'
;MFFLDEGAIFPQNNSLKTRLRDLEEVPNAQYVVENERVFVFEALVKRVQELISKSPPNKSLKEIALTALPKSWVSPSEAVGKWQIVPLPYEKVEVDGRRAILHQPFNALLPGRYTNEDDRERDLATLLVGQTLSGEGDIVFAGQAMSLRQSLAPNLLPPCPVLKELQALPSTNSETLFSHLSKLTYEPGFTPLSKEWFDRIKTLEFEWAAFNTRIKSLIYSNLQLIWSRTEEIDWAQWNETVTGEEAREDLRQLRYYYPELNALPDGALYSLFDTYQMDCKFINGWTAYREDEFFFFLLGQLSVPRNTYGQHIVPVGEFVGYELLRGQLSSVAVEAGKVWFAYNEAIYNLAYRVSQIVEFLRSPSDVKRGRPIFIFEDWFAMCRTTGSFSITLQQSFETLQQSFENLS
;
A
#
# COMPACT_ATOMS: atom_id res chain seq x y z
N MET A 1 9.76 0.93 -0.53
CA MET A 1 10.57 0.88 -1.77
C MET A 1 9.95 -0.23 -2.60
N PHE A 2 9.26 0.09 -3.70
CA PHE A 2 8.52 -0.92 -4.49
C PHE A 2 9.46 -1.57 -5.50
N PHE A 3 9.36 -2.90 -5.60
CA PHE A 3 10.23 -3.78 -6.35
C PHE A 3 10.24 -3.47 -7.86
N LEU A 4 11.46 -3.46 -8.43
CA LEU A 4 11.77 -3.26 -9.84
C LEU A 4 11.64 -4.55 -10.68
N ASP A 5 10.75 -5.49 -10.32
CA ASP A 5 10.57 -6.74 -11.06
C ASP A 5 9.40 -6.70 -12.06
N GLU A 6 8.65 -5.58 -12.11
CA GLU A 6 7.60 -5.36 -13.12
C GLU A 6 8.10 -4.70 -14.41
N GLY A 7 9.42 -4.77 -14.69
CA GLY A 7 10.02 -4.30 -15.95
C GLY A 7 9.40 -4.91 -17.22
N ALA A 8 8.70 -6.05 -17.08
CA ALA A 8 8.04 -6.75 -18.17
C ALA A 8 6.63 -6.23 -18.52
N ILE A 9 6.03 -5.33 -17.72
CA ILE A 9 4.64 -4.84 -17.94
C ILE A 9 4.62 -3.54 -18.77
N PHE A 10 5.77 -2.98 -19.15
CA PHE A 10 5.81 -1.71 -19.87
C PHE A 10 5.67 -1.89 -21.39
N PRO A 11 4.61 -1.34 -22.03
CA PRO A 11 4.34 -1.60 -23.43
C PRO A 11 5.38 -0.95 -24.36
N GLN A 12 5.70 -1.65 -25.45
CA GLN A 12 6.66 -1.30 -26.51
C GLN A 12 6.38 0.02 -27.28
N ASN A 13 5.50 0.90 -26.79
CA ASN A 13 5.02 2.12 -27.48
C ASN A 13 5.25 3.43 -26.71
N ASN A 14 6.08 3.44 -25.65
CA ASN A 14 6.28 4.63 -24.82
C ASN A 14 6.68 5.88 -25.62
N SER A 15 7.57 5.76 -26.60
CA SER A 15 8.03 6.92 -27.40
C SER A 15 6.93 7.59 -28.23
N LEU A 16 5.99 6.81 -28.79
CA LEU A 16 4.85 7.37 -29.52
C LEU A 16 3.86 8.04 -28.56
N LYS A 17 3.61 7.43 -27.40
CA LYS A 17 2.74 8.01 -26.37
C LYS A 17 3.30 9.34 -25.86
N THR A 18 4.60 9.42 -25.57
CA THR A 18 5.28 10.67 -25.18
C THR A 18 5.05 11.75 -26.23
N ARG A 19 5.37 11.47 -27.50
CA ARG A 19 5.29 12.46 -28.56
C ARG A 19 3.86 12.90 -28.88
N LEU A 20 2.87 12.02 -28.73
CA LEU A 20 1.46 12.37 -28.92
C LEU A 20 0.92 13.19 -27.75
N ARG A 21 1.35 12.88 -26.52
CA ARG A 21 0.99 13.64 -25.31
C ARG A 21 1.50 15.08 -25.35
N ASP A 22 2.68 15.30 -25.94
CA ASP A 22 3.32 16.62 -26.01
C ASP A 22 2.72 17.53 -27.10
N LEU A 23 1.77 17.04 -27.91
CA LEU A 23 1.03 17.86 -28.87
C LEU A 23 -0.04 18.67 -28.14
N GLU A 24 -0.02 19.99 -28.31
CA GLU A 24 -0.96 20.93 -27.68
C GLU A 24 -2.44 20.60 -27.99
N GLU A 25 -2.72 20.06 -29.18
CA GLU A 25 -4.08 19.73 -29.60
C GLU A 25 -4.60 18.40 -29.03
N VAL A 26 -3.74 17.58 -28.40
CA VAL A 26 -4.10 16.29 -27.84
C VAL A 26 -4.32 16.41 -26.33
N PRO A 27 -5.50 16.03 -25.81
CA PRO A 27 -5.70 16.05 -24.37
C PRO A 27 -4.73 15.10 -23.65
N ASN A 28 -3.93 15.64 -22.73
CA ASN A 28 -3.10 14.85 -21.81
C ASN A 28 -3.96 14.21 -20.71
N ALA A 29 -4.75 13.20 -21.07
CA ALA A 29 -5.52 12.36 -20.17
C ALA A 29 -5.84 11.01 -20.83
N GLN A 30 -6.02 9.95 -20.04
CA GLN A 30 -6.46 8.63 -20.53
C GLN A 30 -7.75 8.73 -21.35
N TYR A 31 -8.68 9.55 -20.87
CA TYR A 31 -9.91 9.89 -21.55
C TYR A 31 -10.39 11.30 -21.18
N VAL A 32 -11.20 11.92 -22.05
CA VAL A 32 -11.91 13.19 -21.79
C VAL A 32 -13.32 13.09 -22.36
N VAL A 33 -14.32 13.58 -21.62
CA VAL A 33 -15.71 13.59 -22.06
C VAL A 33 -16.15 15.00 -22.42
N GLU A 34 -16.57 15.19 -23.68
CA GLU A 34 -17.11 16.45 -24.20
C GLU A 34 -18.30 16.16 -25.11
N ASN A 35 -19.38 16.92 -24.96
CA ASN A 35 -20.58 16.82 -25.81
C ASN A 35 -21.08 15.36 -25.99
N GLU A 36 -21.13 14.61 -24.88
CA GLU A 36 -21.53 13.19 -24.84
C GLU A 36 -20.63 12.20 -25.61
N ARG A 37 -19.46 12.66 -26.09
CA ARG A 37 -18.44 11.83 -26.71
C ARG A 37 -17.23 11.71 -25.79
N VAL A 38 -16.52 10.61 -25.95
CA VAL A 38 -15.35 10.29 -25.12
C VAL A 38 -14.11 10.23 -26.02
N PHE A 39 -13.20 11.18 -25.85
CA PHE A 39 -11.84 11.04 -26.33
C PHE A 39 -11.15 9.93 -25.57
N VAL A 40 -10.49 9.01 -26.26
CA VAL A 40 -9.68 7.94 -25.66
C VAL A 40 -8.26 7.99 -26.23
N PHE A 41 -7.27 8.16 -25.35
CA PHE A 41 -5.88 8.32 -25.78
C PHE A 41 -5.33 7.06 -26.47
N GLU A 42 -5.62 5.87 -25.96
CA GLU A 42 -5.21 4.61 -26.60
C GLU A 42 -5.86 4.42 -27.98
N ALA A 43 -7.07 4.97 -28.19
CA ALA A 43 -7.68 4.99 -29.51
C ALA A 43 -6.86 5.85 -30.47
N LEU A 44 -6.42 7.03 -30.04
CA LEU A 44 -5.53 7.87 -30.83
C LEU A 44 -4.22 7.16 -31.18
N VAL A 45 -3.56 6.54 -30.19
CA VAL A 45 -2.32 5.78 -30.41
C VAL A 45 -2.50 4.71 -31.48
N LYS A 46 -3.54 3.88 -31.36
CA LYS A 46 -3.83 2.82 -32.34
C LYS A 46 -4.10 3.38 -33.74
N ARG A 47 -4.89 4.45 -33.84
CA ARG A 47 -5.22 5.09 -35.12
C ARG A 47 -4.00 5.74 -35.78
N VAL A 48 -3.13 6.37 -34.98
CA VAL A 48 -1.88 6.95 -35.48
C VAL A 48 -0.95 5.86 -36.01
N GLN A 49 -0.82 4.73 -35.29
CA GLN A 49 -0.04 3.58 -35.79
C GLN A 49 -0.59 3.04 -37.12
N GLU A 50 -1.90 2.83 -37.20
CA GLU A 50 -2.56 2.39 -38.44
C GLU A 50 -2.32 3.34 -39.62
N LEU A 51 -2.23 4.66 -39.35
CA LEU A 51 -2.00 5.69 -40.37
C LEU A 51 -0.53 5.87 -40.71
N ILE A 52 0.40 5.72 -39.77
CA ILE A 52 1.85 5.79 -40.04
C ILE A 52 2.22 4.76 -41.11
N SER A 53 1.73 3.53 -40.99
CA SER A 53 2.00 2.46 -41.97
C SER A 53 1.41 2.72 -43.36
N LYS A 54 0.47 3.67 -43.49
CA LYS A 54 -0.25 3.98 -44.74
C LYS A 54 0.06 5.38 -45.28
N SER A 55 0.80 6.18 -44.53
CA SER A 55 1.08 7.58 -44.89
C SER A 55 2.39 7.69 -45.66
N PRO A 56 2.54 8.70 -46.54
CA PRO A 56 3.82 9.02 -47.15
C PRO A 56 4.88 9.30 -46.08
N PRO A 57 6.16 8.92 -46.31
CA PRO A 57 7.22 9.02 -45.31
C PRO A 57 7.52 10.46 -44.82
N ASN A 58 7.07 11.48 -45.57
CA ASN A 58 7.30 12.89 -45.24
C ASN A 58 6.20 13.52 -44.38
N LYS A 59 5.11 12.79 -44.07
CA LYS A 59 4.01 13.36 -43.29
C LYS A 59 4.40 13.46 -41.82
N SER A 60 4.22 14.64 -41.21
CA SER A 60 4.64 14.84 -39.82
C SER A 60 3.73 14.07 -38.85
N LEU A 61 4.25 13.68 -37.69
CA LEU A 61 3.46 13.00 -36.65
C LEU A 61 2.23 13.84 -36.25
N LYS A 62 2.41 15.17 -36.15
CA LYS A 62 1.34 16.11 -35.82
C LYS A 62 0.20 16.04 -36.84
N GLU A 63 0.51 16.05 -38.14
CA GLU A 63 -0.50 15.93 -39.19
C GLU A 63 -1.24 14.59 -39.16
N ILE A 64 -0.53 13.50 -38.88
CA ILE A 64 -1.14 12.17 -38.74
C ILE A 64 -2.06 12.14 -37.50
N ALA A 65 -1.61 12.69 -36.37
CA ALA A 65 -2.38 12.78 -35.14
C ALA A 65 -3.65 13.61 -35.32
N LEU A 66 -3.57 14.79 -35.95
CA LEU A 66 -4.74 15.63 -36.25
C LEU A 66 -5.73 14.93 -37.19
N THR A 67 -5.25 14.09 -38.11
CA THR A 67 -6.13 13.26 -38.97
C THR A 67 -6.82 12.15 -38.16
N ALA A 68 -6.13 11.58 -37.16
CA ALA A 68 -6.65 10.50 -36.31
C ALA A 68 -7.57 11.00 -35.20
N LEU A 69 -7.37 12.24 -34.73
CA LEU A 69 -8.01 12.80 -33.54
C LEU A 69 -9.55 12.73 -33.59
N PRO A 70 -10.25 13.16 -34.66
CA PRO A 70 -11.72 13.08 -34.73
C PRO A 70 -12.27 11.65 -34.62
N LYS A 71 -11.49 10.65 -35.05
CA LYS A 71 -11.85 9.22 -34.98
C LYS A 71 -11.53 8.58 -33.64
N SER A 72 -10.86 9.31 -32.76
CA SER A 72 -10.49 8.89 -31.40
C SER A 72 -11.50 9.36 -30.36
N TRP A 73 -12.46 10.20 -30.78
CA TRP A 73 -13.69 10.49 -30.06
C TRP A 73 -14.71 9.39 -30.35
N VAL A 74 -15.00 8.55 -29.37
CA VAL A 74 -15.89 7.41 -29.47
C VAL A 74 -17.16 7.62 -28.63
N SER A 75 -18.13 6.71 -28.75
CA SER A 75 -19.28 6.71 -27.83
C SER A 75 -18.87 6.23 -26.44
N PRO A 76 -19.60 6.59 -25.37
CA PRO A 76 -19.33 6.09 -24.03
C PRO A 76 -19.31 4.56 -23.94
N SER A 77 -20.25 3.88 -24.60
CA SER A 77 -20.28 2.41 -24.65
C SER A 77 -19.07 1.82 -25.36
N GLU A 78 -18.57 2.44 -26.43
CA GLU A 78 -17.33 1.98 -27.08
C GLU A 78 -16.11 2.23 -26.17
N ALA A 79 -16.04 3.38 -25.49
CA ALA A 79 -14.95 3.68 -24.56
C ALA A 79 -14.86 2.62 -23.45
N VAL A 80 -15.98 2.26 -22.84
CA VAL A 80 -16.01 1.25 -21.78
C VAL A 80 -15.79 -0.15 -22.33
N GLY A 81 -16.59 -0.60 -23.31
CA GLY A 81 -16.54 -2.01 -23.73
C GLY A 81 -15.33 -2.38 -24.59
N LYS A 82 -14.91 -1.50 -25.51
CA LYS A 82 -13.80 -1.80 -26.42
C LYS A 82 -12.46 -1.31 -25.90
N TRP A 83 -12.45 -0.13 -25.29
CA TRP A 83 -11.22 0.49 -24.79
C TRP A 83 -11.01 0.30 -23.28
N GLN A 84 -11.94 -0.42 -22.62
CA GLN A 84 -11.83 -0.81 -21.21
C GLN A 84 -11.65 0.40 -20.27
N ILE A 85 -12.22 1.55 -20.64
CA ILE A 85 -12.22 2.75 -19.80
C ILE A 85 -13.14 2.52 -18.61
N VAL A 86 -12.60 2.73 -17.41
CA VAL A 86 -13.38 2.79 -16.16
C VAL A 86 -13.29 4.23 -15.65
N PRO A 87 -14.42 4.95 -15.51
CA PRO A 87 -14.40 6.32 -15.03
C PRO A 87 -13.85 6.42 -13.60
N LEU A 88 -13.02 7.43 -13.33
CA LEU A 88 -12.65 7.76 -11.95
C LEU A 88 -13.87 8.30 -11.19
N PRO A 89 -14.03 7.98 -9.89
CA PRO A 89 -13.15 7.18 -9.04
C PRO A 89 -13.59 5.72 -8.90
N TYR A 90 -14.21 5.14 -9.93
CA TYR A 90 -14.81 3.83 -9.86
C TYR A 90 -13.84 2.69 -10.22
N GLU A 91 -14.16 1.49 -9.78
CA GLU A 91 -13.45 0.25 -10.13
C GLU A 91 -14.43 -0.91 -10.38
N LYS A 92 -14.05 -1.78 -11.31
CA LYS A 92 -14.72 -3.06 -11.56
C LYS A 92 -14.24 -4.09 -10.54
N VAL A 93 -15.12 -4.54 -9.65
CA VAL A 93 -14.78 -5.52 -8.62
C VAL A 93 -15.69 -6.75 -8.68
N GLU A 94 -15.26 -7.83 -8.06
CA GLU A 94 -16.09 -9.00 -7.75
C GLU A 94 -16.26 -9.10 -6.23
N VAL A 95 -17.51 -9.16 -5.77
CA VAL A 95 -17.88 -9.26 -4.35
C VAL A 95 -18.84 -10.43 -4.20
N ASP A 96 -18.50 -11.39 -3.35
CA ASP A 96 -19.29 -12.61 -3.10
C ASP A 96 -19.67 -13.36 -4.38
N GLY A 97 -18.72 -13.45 -5.33
CA GLY A 97 -18.91 -14.09 -6.63
C GLY A 97 -19.82 -13.31 -7.60
N ARG A 98 -20.11 -12.04 -7.31
CA ARG A 98 -20.93 -11.17 -8.15
C ARG A 98 -20.13 -9.96 -8.63
N ARG A 99 -20.34 -9.59 -9.89
CA ARG A 99 -19.77 -8.37 -10.47
C ARG A 99 -20.44 -7.15 -9.85
N ALA A 100 -19.63 -6.16 -9.48
CA ALA A 100 -20.08 -4.88 -8.94
C ALA A 100 -19.19 -3.73 -9.44
N ILE A 101 -19.64 -2.50 -9.20
CA ILE A 101 -18.88 -1.27 -9.37
C ILE A 101 -18.62 -0.68 -7.98
N LEU A 102 -17.35 -0.44 -7.67
CA LEU A 102 -16.90 0.11 -6.39
C LEU A 102 -16.50 1.57 -6.59
N HIS A 103 -16.97 2.47 -5.73
CA HIS A 103 -16.41 3.80 -5.58
C HIS A 103 -15.18 3.72 -4.67
N GLN A 104 -13.99 3.75 -5.26
CA GLN A 104 -12.73 3.42 -4.57
C GLN A 104 -12.48 4.23 -3.29
N PRO A 105 -12.50 5.57 -3.31
CA PRO A 105 -12.20 6.38 -2.12
C PRO A 105 -13.13 6.13 -0.93
N PHE A 106 -14.39 5.78 -1.20
CA PHE A 106 -15.38 5.56 -0.15
C PHE A 106 -15.51 4.09 0.23
N ASN A 107 -14.83 3.19 -0.50
CA ASN A 107 -15.00 1.75 -0.40
C ASN A 107 -16.49 1.34 -0.38
N ALA A 108 -17.28 1.93 -1.30
CA ALA A 108 -18.73 1.81 -1.35
C ALA A 108 -19.20 1.24 -2.69
N LEU A 109 -20.11 0.27 -2.66
CA LEU A 109 -20.66 -0.36 -3.86
C LEU A 109 -21.79 0.48 -4.44
N LEU A 110 -21.80 0.63 -5.77
CA LEU A 110 -22.91 1.27 -6.46
C LEU A 110 -24.12 0.31 -6.56
N PRO A 111 -25.34 0.85 -6.71
CA PRO A 111 -26.51 0.04 -7.01
C PRO A 111 -26.32 -0.66 -8.34
N GLY A 112 -26.54 -1.97 -8.34
CA GLY A 112 -26.37 -2.80 -9.52
C GLY A 112 -25.89 -4.19 -9.13
N ARG A 113 -26.63 -5.22 -9.55
CA ARG A 113 -26.19 -6.62 -9.46
C ARG A 113 -26.02 -7.13 -10.87
N TYR A 114 -24.78 -7.13 -11.35
CA TYR A 114 -24.48 -7.44 -12.75
C TYR A 114 -24.34 -8.95 -12.93
N THR A 115 -25.20 -9.53 -13.76
CA THR A 115 -25.14 -10.96 -14.12
C THR A 115 -24.13 -11.20 -15.25
N ASN A 116 -24.01 -10.26 -16.18
CA ASN A 116 -23.06 -10.26 -17.29
C ASN A 116 -22.18 -8.99 -17.25
N GLU A 117 -21.11 -8.99 -18.05
CA GLU A 117 -20.20 -7.83 -18.15
C GLU A 117 -20.86 -6.66 -18.89
N ASP A 118 -21.65 -6.93 -19.92
CA ASP A 118 -22.28 -5.92 -20.78
C ASP A 118 -23.19 -4.95 -20.00
N ASP A 119 -23.93 -5.44 -19.01
CA ASP A 119 -24.78 -4.62 -18.13
C ASP A 119 -23.93 -3.73 -17.21
N ARG A 120 -22.80 -4.26 -16.72
CA ARG A 120 -21.82 -3.47 -15.94
C ARG A 120 -21.19 -2.39 -16.81
N GLU A 121 -20.84 -2.72 -18.05
CA GLU A 121 -20.27 -1.77 -19.00
C GLU A 121 -21.26 -0.68 -19.40
N ARG A 122 -22.55 -1.02 -19.51
CA ARG A 122 -23.62 -0.03 -19.74
C ARG A 122 -23.69 0.98 -18.62
N ASP A 123 -23.68 0.52 -17.37
CA ASP A 123 -23.73 1.39 -16.20
C ASP A 123 -22.45 2.24 -16.04
N LEU A 124 -21.29 1.66 -16.33
CA LEU A 124 -20.04 2.43 -16.38
C LEU A 124 -20.07 3.50 -17.48
N ALA A 125 -20.69 3.23 -18.63
CA ALA A 125 -20.82 4.21 -19.71
C ALA A 125 -21.75 5.37 -19.30
N THR A 126 -22.81 5.08 -18.54
CA THR A 126 -23.69 6.09 -17.91
C THR A 126 -22.91 6.95 -16.91
N LEU A 127 -22.14 6.33 -16.02
CA LEU A 127 -21.28 7.03 -15.05
C LEU A 127 -20.24 7.90 -15.76
N LEU A 128 -19.63 7.41 -16.83
CA LEU A 128 -18.58 8.10 -17.58
C LEU A 128 -19.03 9.46 -18.12
N VAL A 129 -20.30 9.60 -18.51
CA VAL A 129 -20.86 10.90 -18.95
C VAL A 129 -21.32 11.80 -17.79
N GLY A 130 -21.12 11.36 -16.54
CA GLY A 130 -21.46 12.09 -15.33
C GLY A 130 -22.91 11.92 -14.87
N GLN A 131 -23.62 10.89 -15.37
CA GLN A 131 -24.96 10.55 -14.89
C GLN A 131 -24.87 9.62 -13.68
N THR A 132 -25.94 9.57 -12.88
CA THR A 132 -26.03 8.69 -11.72
C THR A 132 -26.82 7.42 -12.04
N LEU A 133 -26.47 6.33 -11.36
CA LEU A 133 -27.21 5.07 -11.42
C LEU A 133 -28.38 5.10 -10.44
N SER A 134 -29.54 4.61 -10.91
CA SER A 134 -30.73 4.45 -10.09
C SER A 134 -30.63 3.22 -9.19
N GLY A 135 -31.04 3.35 -7.94
CA GLY A 135 -31.14 2.24 -7.00
C GLY A 135 -31.03 2.68 -5.55
N GLU A 136 -30.98 1.70 -4.65
CA GLU A 136 -30.90 1.92 -3.21
C GLU A 136 -29.45 1.85 -2.70
N GLY A 137 -29.19 2.55 -1.60
CA GLY A 137 -27.92 2.59 -0.90
C GLY A 137 -28.10 3.13 0.51
N ASP A 138 -27.18 2.81 1.41
CA ASP A 138 -27.17 3.34 2.79
C ASP A 138 -26.66 4.79 2.84
N ILE A 139 -26.00 5.24 1.77
CA ILE A 139 -25.42 6.58 1.65
C ILE A 139 -25.70 7.17 0.27
N VAL A 140 -25.69 8.51 0.20
CA VAL A 140 -25.80 9.26 -1.06
C VAL A 140 -24.70 10.31 -1.10
N PHE A 141 -23.94 10.35 -2.19
CA PHE A 141 -22.94 11.38 -2.46
C PHE A 141 -23.12 11.92 -3.88
N ALA A 142 -23.18 13.24 -4.02
CA ALA A 142 -23.41 13.91 -5.31
C ALA A 142 -24.60 13.33 -6.12
N GLY A 143 -25.66 12.88 -5.42
CA GLY A 143 -26.84 12.25 -6.02
C GLY A 143 -26.68 10.76 -6.39
N GLN A 144 -25.49 10.19 -6.26
CA GLN A 144 -25.25 8.76 -6.44
C GLN A 144 -25.50 8.00 -5.13
N ALA A 145 -26.50 7.13 -5.12
CA ALA A 145 -26.71 6.17 -4.04
C ALA A 145 -25.59 5.12 -4.05
N MET A 146 -25.10 4.71 -2.88
CA MET A 146 -24.06 3.69 -2.70
C MET A 146 -24.25 2.94 -1.37
N SER A 147 -23.63 1.77 -1.24
CA SER A 147 -23.61 0.94 -0.03
C SER A 147 -22.19 0.80 0.53
N LEU A 148 -21.93 1.28 1.75
CA LEU A 148 -20.61 1.11 2.38
C LEU A 148 -20.30 -0.37 2.62
N ARG A 149 -19.09 -0.81 2.25
CA ARG A 149 -18.65 -2.19 2.53
C ARG A 149 -18.26 -2.39 3.98
N GLN A 150 -17.81 -1.32 4.63
CA GLN A 150 -17.32 -1.33 6.00
C GLN A 150 -17.75 -0.03 6.69
N SER A 151 -18.16 -0.15 7.94
CA SER A 151 -18.55 1.00 8.74
C SER A 151 -17.32 1.86 9.09
N LEU A 152 -17.54 3.18 9.17
CA LEU A 152 -16.57 4.16 9.62
C LEU A 152 -16.69 4.48 11.12
N ALA A 153 -17.56 3.75 11.81
CA ALA A 153 -17.91 4.05 13.19
C ALA A 153 -16.79 3.62 14.16
N PRO A 154 -16.16 4.55 14.92
CA PRO A 154 -15.04 4.22 15.81
C PRO A 154 -15.47 3.34 16.99
N ASN A 155 -16.77 3.29 17.32
CA ASN A 155 -17.31 2.41 18.36
C ASN A 155 -17.40 0.94 17.94
N LEU A 156 -17.09 0.59 16.69
CA LEU A 156 -16.98 -0.79 16.22
C LEU A 156 -15.54 -1.32 16.24
N LEU A 157 -14.58 -0.49 16.68
CA LEU A 157 -13.23 -0.98 16.93
C LEU A 157 -13.28 -2.07 18.02
N PRO A 158 -12.41 -3.10 17.92
CA PRO A 158 -12.20 -4.05 19.01
C PRO A 158 -11.88 -3.31 20.32
N PRO A 159 -12.10 -3.95 21.48
CA PRO A 159 -11.70 -3.36 22.76
C PRO A 159 -10.23 -2.95 22.71
N CYS A 160 -9.94 -1.67 22.96
CA CYS A 160 -8.58 -1.20 23.09
C CYS A 160 -7.96 -1.96 24.27
N PRO A 161 -6.81 -2.64 24.08
CA PRO A 161 -6.12 -3.29 25.18
C PRO A 161 -5.61 -2.21 26.15
N VAL A 162 -6.41 -1.94 27.19
CA VAL A 162 -6.14 -0.88 28.17
C VAL A 162 -4.92 -1.27 29.00
N LEU A 163 -3.89 -0.43 28.95
CA LEU A 163 -2.76 -0.52 29.88
C LEU A 163 -2.65 0.76 30.68
N LYS A 164 -3.35 0.77 31.82
CA LYS A 164 -3.32 1.86 32.83
C LYS A 164 -1.91 2.22 33.28
N GLU A 165 -0.95 1.30 33.12
CA GLU A 165 0.44 1.43 33.58
C GLU A 165 1.33 2.23 32.62
N LEU A 166 0.95 2.41 31.34
CA LEU A 166 1.80 3.04 30.32
C LEU A 166 1.56 4.54 30.10
N GLN A 167 0.54 5.10 30.78
CA GLN A 167 0.37 6.55 30.88
C GLN A 167 1.51 7.23 31.67
N ALA A 168 2.28 6.45 32.44
CA ALA A 168 3.44 6.92 33.19
C ALA A 168 4.74 6.97 32.36
N LEU A 169 4.76 6.43 31.14
CA LEU A 169 5.94 6.47 30.28
C LEU A 169 6.12 7.87 29.65
N PRO A 170 7.37 8.35 29.49
CA PRO A 170 7.65 9.65 28.92
C PRO A 170 7.05 9.81 27.52
N SER A 171 6.60 11.02 27.22
CA SER A 171 6.01 11.38 25.94
C SER A 171 7.00 11.18 24.80
N THR A 172 6.57 10.47 23.77
CA THR A 172 7.28 10.30 22.51
C THR A 172 7.29 11.60 21.70
N ASN A 173 8.37 11.90 20.98
CA ASN A 173 8.38 13.00 20.02
C ASN A 173 7.33 12.73 18.93
N SER A 174 6.39 13.66 18.73
CA SER A 174 5.25 13.48 17.81
C SER A 174 5.66 13.55 16.33
N GLU A 175 6.83 14.12 16.01
CA GLU A 175 7.26 14.36 14.64
C GLU A 175 7.69 13.10 13.88
N THR A 176 8.02 12.01 14.58
CA THR A 176 8.48 10.75 13.98
C THR A 176 7.39 9.66 13.90
N LEU A 177 6.20 9.93 14.42
CA LEU A 177 5.10 8.96 14.43
C LEU A 177 4.42 8.89 13.06
N PHE A 178 4.37 7.70 12.48
CA PHE A 178 3.55 7.45 11.31
C PHE A 178 2.06 7.47 11.70
N SER A 179 1.27 8.30 11.01
CA SER A 179 -0.20 8.34 11.12
C SER A 179 -0.76 8.83 9.80
N HIS A 180 -1.77 8.12 9.28
CA HIS A 180 -2.50 8.47 8.07
C HIS A 180 -3.21 9.82 8.20
N LEU A 181 -3.74 10.13 9.38
CA LEU A 181 -4.59 11.31 9.59
C LEU A 181 -3.85 12.54 10.15
N SER A 182 -2.61 12.37 10.64
CA SER A 182 -1.82 13.43 11.29
C SER A 182 -1.78 14.75 10.49
N LYS A 183 -1.47 14.66 9.19
CA LYS A 183 -1.35 15.80 8.25
C LYS A 183 -2.68 16.21 7.60
N LEU A 184 -3.76 15.47 7.84
CA LEU A 184 -5.05 15.75 7.24
C LEU A 184 -5.92 16.61 8.17
N THR A 185 -6.74 17.45 7.55
CA THR A 185 -7.79 18.26 8.17
C THR A 185 -9.13 17.70 7.74
N TYR A 186 -10.14 17.84 8.61
CA TYR A 186 -11.50 17.44 8.26
C TYR A 186 -12.01 18.20 7.03
N GLU A 187 -12.60 17.47 6.09
CA GLU A 187 -13.27 18.02 4.90
C GLU A 187 -14.76 17.64 4.97
N PRO A 188 -15.70 18.61 4.86
CA PRO A 188 -17.12 18.32 4.82
C PRO A 188 -17.54 17.74 3.46
N GLY A 189 -18.72 17.11 3.40
CA GLY A 189 -19.33 16.65 2.15
C GLY A 189 -19.67 15.16 2.10
N PHE A 190 -19.31 14.40 3.15
CA PHE A 190 -19.64 12.99 3.28
C PHE A 190 -20.30 12.70 4.61
N THR A 191 -21.64 12.62 4.61
CA THR A 191 -22.47 12.49 5.83
C THR A 191 -22.04 11.37 6.80
N PRO A 192 -21.60 10.17 6.34
CA PRO A 192 -21.15 9.11 7.25
C PRO A 192 -19.89 9.45 8.08
N LEU A 193 -19.14 10.49 7.70
CA LEU A 193 -17.98 10.96 8.44
C LEU A 193 -18.24 12.39 8.95
N SER A 194 -18.60 12.51 10.23
CA SER A 194 -18.70 13.81 10.89
C SER A 194 -17.32 14.32 11.32
N LYS A 195 -17.22 15.64 11.58
CA LYS A 195 -16.00 16.24 12.15
C LYS A 195 -15.61 15.59 13.47
N GLU A 196 -16.60 15.34 14.34
CA GLU A 196 -16.37 14.66 15.62
C GLU A 196 -15.76 13.27 15.44
N TRP A 197 -16.28 12.50 14.48
CA TRP A 197 -15.75 11.16 14.19
C TRP A 197 -14.35 11.23 13.59
N PHE A 198 -14.10 12.16 12.66
CA PHE A 198 -12.76 12.38 12.12
C PHE A 198 -11.75 12.72 13.24
N ASP A 199 -12.08 13.71 14.08
CA ASP A 199 -11.19 14.14 15.17
C ASP A 199 -10.94 12.99 16.15
N ARG A 200 -11.99 12.21 16.49
CA ARG A 200 -11.86 11.03 17.35
C ARG A 200 -10.97 9.94 16.76
N ILE A 201 -11.15 9.58 15.49
CA ILE A 201 -10.34 8.55 14.81
C ILE A 201 -8.88 9.01 14.71
N LYS A 202 -8.67 10.30 14.38
CA LYS A 202 -7.33 10.91 14.34
C LYS A 202 -6.63 10.84 15.69
N THR A 203 -7.33 11.16 16.78
CA THR A 203 -6.80 11.03 18.13
C THR A 203 -6.47 9.57 18.47
N LEU A 204 -7.38 8.62 18.20
CA LEU A 204 -7.16 7.21 18.49
C LEU A 204 -5.95 6.63 17.73
N GLU A 205 -5.82 6.94 16.44
CA GLU A 205 -4.67 6.51 15.64
C GLU A 205 -3.37 7.08 16.20
N PHE A 206 -3.35 8.37 16.52
CA PHE A 206 -2.17 9.03 17.05
C PHE A 206 -1.76 8.47 18.42
N GLU A 207 -2.72 8.31 19.33
CA GLU A 207 -2.49 7.72 20.65
C GLU A 207 -1.98 6.29 20.53
N TRP A 208 -2.51 5.51 19.60
CA TRP A 208 -2.05 4.15 19.33
C TRP A 208 -0.61 4.12 18.77
N ALA A 209 -0.28 4.97 17.79
CA ALA A 209 1.08 5.05 17.26
C ALA A 209 2.10 5.46 18.35
N ALA A 210 1.73 6.45 19.18
CA ALA A 210 2.54 6.86 20.32
C ALA A 210 2.71 5.71 21.32
N PHE A 211 1.63 4.97 21.59
CA PHE A 211 1.63 3.81 22.46
C PHE A 211 2.62 2.73 21.97
N ASN A 212 2.55 2.35 20.69
CA ASN A 212 3.43 1.34 20.10
C ASN A 212 4.91 1.74 20.23
N THR A 213 5.21 3.01 20.02
CA THR A 213 6.59 3.51 20.14
C THR A 213 7.11 3.45 21.57
N ARG A 214 6.26 3.68 22.57
CA ARG A 214 6.65 3.56 23.99
C ARG A 214 6.90 2.11 24.37
N ILE A 215 6.05 1.19 23.92
CA ILE A 215 6.27 -0.25 24.09
C ILE A 215 7.61 -0.65 23.48
N LYS A 216 7.86 -0.26 22.23
CA LYS A 216 9.13 -0.51 21.55
C LYS A 216 10.32 -0.01 22.37
N SER A 217 10.28 1.23 22.87
CA SER A 217 11.38 1.75 23.69
C SER A 217 11.60 0.92 24.97
N LEU A 218 10.52 0.51 25.63
CA LEU A 218 10.59 -0.27 26.87
C LEU A 218 11.17 -1.68 26.66
N ILE A 219 10.69 -2.40 25.65
CA ILE A 219 11.15 -3.77 25.37
C ILE A 219 12.62 -3.78 24.92
N TYR A 220 13.05 -2.82 24.09
CA TYR A 220 14.45 -2.76 23.65
C TYR A 220 15.38 -2.39 24.80
N SER A 221 14.92 -1.59 25.77
CA SER A 221 15.68 -1.29 26.99
C SER A 221 15.82 -2.50 27.93
N ASN A 222 14.95 -3.51 27.80
CA ASN A 222 14.90 -4.69 28.67
C ASN A 222 15.07 -6.00 27.88
N LEU A 223 15.69 -5.92 26.70
CA LEU A 223 15.74 -6.99 25.73
C LEU A 223 16.33 -8.30 26.28
N GLN A 224 17.37 -8.20 27.11
CA GLN A 224 18.00 -9.35 27.76
C GLN A 224 17.03 -10.14 28.65
N LEU A 225 16.11 -9.45 29.35
CA LEU A 225 15.10 -10.11 30.18
C LEU A 225 14.10 -10.88 29.32
N ILE A 226 13.76 -10.36 28.13
CA ILE A 226 12.83 -11.03 27.22
C ILE A 226 13.51 -12.27 26.61
N TRP A 227 14.76 -12.13 26.13
CA TRP A 227 15.56 -13.25 25.64
C TRP A 227 15.76 -14.35 26.70
N SER A 228 15.89 -14.01 27.98
CA SER A 228 16.03 -15.03 29.04
C SER A 228 14.79 -15.92 29.21
N ARG A 229 13.63 -15.54 28.65
CA ARG A 229 12.39 -16.30 28.72
C ARG A 229 12.13 -17.17 27.50
N THR A 230 13.09 -17.30 26.59
CA THR A 230 12.93 -18.02 25.33
C THR A 230 12.57 -19.49 25.53
N GLU A 231 13.11 -20.13 26.58
CA GLU A 231 12.81 -21.54 26.94
C GLU A 231 11.37 -21.75 27.39
N GLU A 232 10.66 -20.69 27.80
CA GLU A 232 9.26 -20.74 28.23
C GLU A 232 8.28 -20.67 27.05
N ILE A 233 8.77 -20.43 25.83
CA ILE A 233 7.94 -20.25 24.64
C ILE A 233 7.61 -21.60 24.01
N ASP A 234 6.32 -21.83 23.78
CA ASP A 234 5.85 -23.02 23.09
C ASP A 234 5.99 -22.86 21.55
N TRP A 235 7.02 -23.49 21.01
CA TRP A 235 7.29 -23.54 19.57
C TRP A 235 6.61 -24.71 18.85
N ALA A 236 5.78 -25.52 19.53
CA ALA A 236 5.29 -26.80 19.01
C ALA A 236 4.50 -26.70 17.69
N GLN A 237 3.93 -25.53 17.39
CA GLN A 237 3.23 -25.32 16.12
C GLN A 237 4.16 -25.28 14.89
N TRP A 238 5.47 -25.10 15.07
CA TRP A 238 6.46 -25.02 14.01
C TRP A 238 7.31 -26.28 13.99
N ASN A 239 6.92 -27.27 13.18
CA ASN A 239 7.57 -28.59 13.11
C ASN A 239 8.18 -28.89 11.72
N GLU A 240 8.62 -27.85 11.03
CA GLU A 240 9.20 -27.96 9.69
C GLU A 240 10.57 -28.65 9.73
N THR A 241 10.87 -29.40 8.67
CA THR A 241 12.13 -30.13 8.50
C THR A 241 12.99 -29.50 7.41
N VAL A 242 14.28 -29.26 7.68
CA VAL A 242 15.22 -28.81 6.65
C VAL A 242 15.53 -29.94 5.67
N THR A 243 15.44 -29.66 4.37
CA THR A 243 15.92 -30.56 3.30
C THR A 243 16.98 -29.86 2.46
N GLY A 244 18.19 -30.44 2.35
CA GLY A 244 19.30 -29.91 1.53
C GLY A 244 20.61 -29.74 2.31
N GLU A 245 21.77 -29.83 1.64
CA GLU A 245 23.10 -29.65 2.26
C GLU A 245 23.47 -28.19 2.50
N GLU A 246 23.16 -27.28 1.57
CA GLU A 246 23.41 -25.84 1.72
C GLU A 246 22.66 -25.28 2.95
N ALA A 247 21.40 -25.68 3.12
CA ALA A 247 20.59 -25.30 4.26
C ALA A 247 21.14 -25.79 5.62
N ARG A 248 22.03 -26.80 5.66
CA ARG A 248 22.66 -27.26 6.91
C ARG A 248 23.81 -26.36 7.37
N GLU A 249 24.59 -25.81 6.44
CA GLU A 249 25.66 -24.87 6.79
C GLU A 249 25.08 -23.54 7.24
N ASP A 250 24.07 -23.07 6.52
CA ASP A 250 23.28 -21.89 6.85
C ASP A 250 22.62 -22.00 8.23
N LEU A 251 21.97 -23.13 8.50
CA LEU A 251 21.41 -23.43 9.82
C LEU A 251 22.46 -23.40 10.94
N ARG A 252 23.67 -23.93 10.69
CA ARG A 252 24.75 -23.91 11.68
C ARG A 252 25.13 -22.47 12.05
N GLN A 253 25.16 -21.56 11.06
CA GLN A 253 25.39 -20.14 11.30
C GLN A 253 24.23 -19.51 12.08
N LEU A 254 22.97 -19.82 11.75
CA LEU A 254 21.82 -19.32 12.53
C LEU A 254 21.87 -19.79 13.98
N ARG A 255 22.23 -21.05 14.25
CA ARG A 255 22.40 -21.57 15.63
C ARG A 255 23.54 -20.90 16.38
N TYR A 256 24.59 -20.48 15.69
CA TYR A 256 25.65 -19.68 16.28
C TYR A 256 25.16 -18.28 16.68
N TYR A 257 24.32 -17.63 15.87
CA TYR A 257 23.79 -16.29 16.18
C TYR A 257 22.63 -16.30 17.18
N TYR A 258 21.85 -17.37 17.22
CA TYR A 258 20.66 -17.53 18.08
C TYR A 258 20.70 -18.81 18.93
N PRO A 259 21.72 -18.97 19.81
CA PRO A 259 21.82 -20.13 20.68
C PRO A 259 20.62 -20.29 21.65
N GLU A 260 19.94 -19.19 21.97
CA GLU A 260 18.77 -19.15 22.86
C GLU A 260 17.54 -19.84 22.24
N LEU A 261 17.46 -19.94 20.91
CA LEU A 261 16.34 -20.55 20.17
C LEU A 261 16.48 -22.08 20.05
N ASN A 262 17.14 -22.74 21.00
CA ASN A 262 17.44 -24.18 20.94
C ASN A 262 16.18 -25.08 20.88
N ALA A 263 15.06 -24.61 21.44
CA ALA A 263 13.78 -25.30 21.46
C ALA A 263 12.98 -25.15 20.14
N LEU A 264 13.32 -24.17 19.30
CA LEU A 264 12.71 -23.98 17.99
C LEU A 264 13.31 -25.00 17.00
N PRO A 265 12.52 -25.82 16.28
CA PRO A 265 13.06 -26.77 15.31
C PRO A 265 13.88 -26.12 14.19
N ASP A 266 14.90 -26.82 13.70
CA ASP A 266 15.84 -26.33 12.70
C ASP A 266 15.17 -25.87 11.40
N GLY A 267 14.16 -26.61 10.90
CA GLY A 267 13.44 -26.24 9.68
C GLY A 267 12.68 -24.94 9.85
N ALA A 268 12.05 -24.76 11.01
CA ALA A 268 11.33 -23.55 11.33
C ALA A 268 12.26 -22.34 11.49
N LEU A 269 13.42 -22.51 12.15
CA LEU A 269 14.39 -21.42 12.30
C LEU A 269 14.86 -20.92 10.93
N TYR A 270 15.20 -21.84 10.02
CA TYR A 270 15.67 -21.49 8.68
C TYR A 270 14.56 -20.81 7.85
N SER A 271 13.37 -21.41 7.78
CA SER A 271 12.26 -20.89 6.95
C SER A 271 11.74 -19.54 7.43
N LEU A 272 11.61 -19.36 8.75
CA LEU A 272 11.15 -18.10 9.33
C LEU A 272 12.21 -17.00 9.19
N PHE A 273 13.51 -17.34 9.25
CA PHE A 273 14.57 -16.37 9.00
C PHE A 273 14.59 -15.92 7.54
N ASP A 274 14.47 -16.85 6.59
CA ASP A 274 14.37 -16.55 5.16
C ASP A 274 13.18 -15.63 4.85
N THR A 275 12.01 -15.98 5.40
CA THR A 275 10.79 -15.16 5.33
C THR A 275 11.02 -13.75 5.90
N TYR A 276 11.66 -13.65 7.07
CA TYR A 276 12.00 -12.36 7.67
C TYR A 276 12.91 -11.51 6.79
N GLN A 277 13.94 -12.10 6.18
CA GLN A 277 14.86 -11.37 5.31
C GLN A 277 14.15 -10.84 4.06
N MET A 278 13.29 -11.65 3.44
CA MET A 278 12.52 -11.23 2.27
C MET A 278 11.46 -10.18 2.61
N ASP A 279 10.61 -10.45 3.61
CA ASP A 279 9.37 -9.69 3.84
C ASP A 279 9.54 -8.50 4.78
N CYS A 280 10.58 -8.50 5.62
CA CYS A 280 10.83 -7.42 6.58
C CYS A 280 12.07 -6.59 6.22
N LYS A 281 13.09 -7.20 5.61
CA LYS A 281 14.35 -6.51 5.29
C LYS A 281 14.56 -6.26 3.81
N PHE A 282 13.75 -6.87 2.94
CA PHE A 282 13.85 -6.73 1.49
C PHE A 282 15.27 -7.07 0.97
N ILE A 283 15.94 -8.02 1.62
CA ILE A 283 17.28 -8.47 1.24
C ILE A 283 17.11 -9.55 0.18
N ASN A 284 17.63 -9.29 -1.03
CA ASN A 284 17.71 -10.29 -2.09
C ASN A 284 18.96 -11.15 -1.87
N GLY A 285 18.81 -12.22 -1.10
CA GLY A 285 19.87 -13.18 -0.78
C GLY A 285 19.78 -13.68 0.66
N TRP A 286 20.54 -14.72 0.96
CA TRP A 286 20.56 -15.33 2.29
C TRP A 286 21.88 -15.01 2.99
N THR A 287 21.83 -14.42 4.18
CA THR A 287 23.02 -14.15 5.01
C THR A 287 22.64 -14.17 6.48
N ALA A 288 23.20 -15.11 7.25
CA ALA A 288 22.98 -15.18 8.68
C ALA A 288 23.61 -14.00 9.43
N TYR A 289 22.84 -13.35 10.29
CA TYR A 289 23.33 -12.40 11.28
C TYR A 289 22.35 -12.30 12.46
N ARG A 290 22.82 -11.80 13.61
CA ARG A 290 21.97 -11.57 14.79
C ARG A 290 21.24 -10.24 14.67
N GLU A 291 19.92 -10.28 14.80
CA GLU A 291 19.06 -9.12 14.86
C GLU A 291 17.91 -9.37 15.83
N ASP A 292 17.75 -8.46 16.78
CA ASP A 292 16.71 -8.58 17.81
C ASP A 292 15.29 -8.48 17.24
N GLU A 293 15.11 -7.77 16.13
CA GLU A 293 13.83 -7.71 15.42
C GLU A 293 13.40 -9.07 14.87
N PHE A 294 14.32 -9.97 14.53
CA PHE A 294 13.96 -11.32 14.12
C PHE A 294 13.28 -12.09 15.25
N PHE A 295 13.72 -11.89 16.50
CA PHE A 295 13.05 -12.52 17.64
C PHE A 295 11.63 -11.99 17.85
N PHE A 296 11.42 -10.68 17.71
CA PHE A 296 10.07 -10.12 17.74
C PHE A 296 9.24 -10.61 16.53
N PHE A 297 9.83 -10.79 15.35
CA PHE A 297 9.14 -11.43 14.23
C PHE A 297 8.65 -12.85 14.61
N LEU A 298 9.51 -13.67 15.22
CA LEU A 298 9.13 -15.03 15.67
C LEU A 298 8.00 -15.00 16.70
N LEU A 299 8.07 -14.11 17.69
CA LEU A 299 7.00 -13.93 18.68
C LEU A 299 5.68 -13.48 18.04
N GLY A 300 5.76 -12.57 17.07
CA GLY A 300 4.60 -12.07 16.32
C GLY A 300 3.95 -13.18 15.51
N GLN A 301 4.74 -14.06 14.89
CA GLN A 301 4.26 -15.23 14.14
C GLN A 301 3.43 -16.19 15.00
N LEU A 302 3.64 -16.23 16.32
CA LEU A 302 2.79 -17.02 17.22
C LEU A 302 1.37 -16.45 17.38
N SER A 303 1.20 -15.16 17.09
CA SER A 303 -0.01 -14.37 17.38
C SER A 303 -0.80 -13.96 16.13
N VAL A 304 -0.33 -14.33 14.93
CA VAL A 304 -1.00 -14.04 13.66
C VAL A 304 -1.44 -15.35 12.98
N PRO A 305 -2.42 -15.31 12.05
CA PRO A 305 -2.77 -16.47 11.23
C PRO A 305 -1.55 -17.02 10.48
N ARG A 306 -1.44 -18.34 10.34
CA ARG A 306 -0.38 -18.96 9.51
C ARG A 306 -0.37 -18.35 8.11
N ASN A 307 0.82 -18.14 7.57
CA ASN A 307 1.08 -17.47 6.28
C ASN A 307 0.74 -15.97 6.25
N THR A 308 0.66 -15.33 7.41
CA THR A 308 0.71 -13.86 7.48
C THR A 308 2.17 -13.45 7.40
N TYR A 309 2.48 -12.52 6.51
CA TYR A 309 3.84 -12.11 6.17
C TYR A 309 3.95 -10.58 6.12
N GLY A 310 5.15 -10.06 6.38
CA GLY A 310 5.46 -8.63 6.27
C GLY A 310 5.88 -7.95 7.57
N GLN A 311 6.40 -6.74 7.42
CA GLN A 311 6.98 -5.91 8.49
C GLN A 311 6.03 -5.62 9.68
N HIS A 312 4.71 -5.70 9.49
CA HIS A 312 3.72 -5.41 10.52
C HIS A 312 3.64 -6.50 11.62
N ILE A 313 4.28 -7.64 11.42
CA ILE A 313 4.34 -8.75 12.38
C ILE A 313 5.30 -8.44 13.53
N VAL A 314 6.39 -7.71 13.26
CA VAL A 314 7.37 -7.33 14.30
C VAL A 314 6.70 -6.55 15.44
N PRO A 315 5.91 -5.48 15.19
CA PRO A 315 5.14 -4.80 16.23
C PRO A 315 4.22 -5.72 17.05
N VAL A 316 3.65 -6.77 16.45
CA VAL A 316 2.83 -7.74 17.19
C VAL A 316 3.68 -8.50 18.20
N GLY A 317 4.85 -8.97 17.79
CA GLY A 317 5.78 -9.64 18.69
C GLY A 317 6.42 -8.72 19.72
N GLU A 318 6.57 -7.42 19.42
CA GLU A 318 6.94 -6.40 20.40
C GLU A 318 5.92 -6.36 21.57
N PHE A 319 4.62 -6.52 21.31
CA PHE A 319 3.61 -6.64 22.37
C PHE A 319 3.68 -7.95 23.14
N VAL A 320 3.91 -9.07 22.45
CA VAL A 320 4.13 -10.37 23.12
C VAL A 320 5.33 -10.24 24.06
N GLY A 321 6.43 -9.65 23.58
CA GLY A 321 7.63 -9.36 24.38
C GLY A 321 7.33 -8.46 25.58
N TYR A 322 6.45 -7.48 25.44
CA TYR A 322 6.01 -6.63 26.55
C TYR A 322 5.25 -7.42 27.63
N GLU A 323 4.33 -8.31 27.27
CA GLU A 323 3.63 -9.15 28.26
C GLU A 323 4.57 -10.16 28.93
N LEU A 324 5.54 -10.70 28.17
CA LEU A 324 6.63 -11.49 28.74
C LEU A 324 7.48 -10.67 29.73
N LEU A 325 7.78 -9.42 29.42
CA LEU A 325 8.52 -8.55 30.35
C LEU A 325 7.76 -8.31 31.66
N ARG A 326 6.42 -8.34 31.64
CA ARG A 326 5.56 -8.23 32.82
C ARG A 326 5.42 -9.53 33.62
N GLY A 327 6.13 -10.59 33.23
CA GLY A 327 6.08 -11.88 33.90
C GLY A 327 4.85 -12.73 33.53
N GLN A 328 4.12 -12.39 32.46
CA GLN A 328 3.02 -13.24 32.00
C GLN A 328 3.55 -14.55 31.41
N LEU A 329 2.74 -15.60 31.44
CA LEU A 329 3.05 -16.87 30.79
C LEU A 329 3.04 -16.72 29.25
N SER A 330 3.80 -17.54 28.53
CA SER A 330 3.89 -17.50 27.06
C SER A 330 2.52 -17.57 26.38
N SER A 331 1.65 -18.49 26.80
CA SER A 331 0.30 -18.62 26.25
C SER A 331 -0.55 -17.36 26.44
N VAL A 332 -0.44 -16.70 27.59
CA VAL A 332 -1.16 -15.45 27.89
C VAL A 332 -0.60 -14.30 27.06
N ALA A 333 0.72 -14.22 26.89
CA ALA A 333 1.38 -13.20 26.08
C ALA A 333 0.99 -13.32 24.59
N VAL A 334 0.91 -14.55 24.06
CA VAL A 334 0.47 -14.82 22.69
C VAL A 334 -1.01 -14.46 22.48
N GLU A 335 -1.90 -14.82 23.41
CA GLU A 335 -3.31 -14.43 23.31
C GLU A 335 -3.49 -12.91 23.40
N ALA A 336 -2.71 -12.24 24.25
CA ALA A 336 -2.66 -10.78 24.24
C ALA A 336 -2.22 -10.28 22.85
N GLY A 337 -1.13 -10.82 22.29
CA GLY A 337 -0.63 -10.47 20.97
C GLY A 337 -1.70 -10.53 19.86
N LYS A 338 -2.58 -11.54 19.89
CA LYS A 338 -3.73 -11.64 18.96
C LYS A 338 -4.72 -10.49 19.12
N VAL A 339 -5.03 -10.10 20.36
CA VAL A 339 -5.92 -8.96 20.65
C VAL A 339 -5.27 -7.65 20.17
N TRP A 340 -3.97 -7.48 20.43
CA TRP A 340 -3.19 -6.33 19.96
C TRP A 340 -3.18 -6.24 18.44
N PHE A 341 -2.90 -7.34 17.76
CA PHE A 341 -2.92 -7.43 16.30
C PHE A 341 -4.29 -7.04 15.72
N ALA A 342 -5.37 -7.61 16.26
CA ALA A 342 -6.73 -7.31 15.80
C ALA A 342 -7.09 -5.83 15.98
N TYR A 343 -6.72 -5.22 17.11
CA TYR A 343 -6.95 -3.80 17.34
C TYR A 343 -6.10 -2.94 16.40
N ASN A 344 -4.81 -3.26 16.26
CA ASN A 344 -3.88 -2.56 15.38
C ASN A 344 -4.39 -2.53 13.93
N GLU A 345 -4.74 -3.68 13.39
CA GLU A 345 -5.33 -3.79 12.05
C GLU A 345 -6.63 -2.99 11.94
N ALA A 346 -7.51 -3.05 12.94
CA ALA A 346 -8.77 -2.33 12.91
C ALA A 346 -8.59 -0.81 12.88
N ILE A 347 -7.69 -0.25 13.72
CA ILE A 347 -7.45 1.20 13.76
C ILE A 347 -6.71 1.70 12.52
N TYR A 348 -5.69 0.97 12.04
CA TYR A 348 -4.95 1.33 10.81
C TYR A 348 -5.88 1.31 9.60
N ASN A 349 -6.66 0.24 9.42
CA ASN A 349 -7.60 0.16 8.30
C ASN A 349 -8.68 1.23 8.37
N LEU A 350 -9.17 1.57 9.58
CA LEU A 350 -10.13 2.66 9.75
C LEU A 350 -9.51 4.02 9.40
N ALA A 351 -8.32 4.32 9.91
CA ALA A 351 -7.63 5.57 9.64
C ALA A 351 -7.27 5.72 8.15
N TYR A 352 -6.79 4.66 7.51
CA TYR A 352 -6.52 4.63 6.07
C TYR A 352 -7.78 4.90 5.25
N ARG A 353 -8.90 4.23 5.54
CA ARG A 353 -10.18 4.50 4.84
C ARG A 353 -10.62 5.96 5.00
N VAL A 354 -10.53 6.50 6.21
CA VAL A 354 -10.86 7.91 6.47
C VAL A 354 -9.91 8.84 5.71
N SER A 355 -8.62 8.50 5.60
CA SER A 355 -7.65 9.30 4.85
C SER A 355 -8.01 9.34 3.36
N GLN A 356 -8.36 8.20 2.76
CA GLN A 356 -8.79 8.11 1.36
C GLN A 356 -10.04 8.95 1.09
N ILE A 357 -11.03 8.91 2.00
CA ILE A 357 -12.25 9.72 1.91
C ILE A 357 -11.89 11.21 1.93
N VAL A 358 -11.11 11.65 2.91
CA VAL A 358 -10.77 13.06 3.11
C VAL A 358 -9.92 13.61 1.97
N GLU A 359 -8.95 12.84 1.48
CA GLU A 359 -8.14 13.21 0.32
C GLU A 359 -9.01 13.38 -0.93
N PHE A 360 -9.96 12.48 -1.15
CA PHE A 360 -10.91 12.61 -2.24
C PHE A 360 -11.84 13.81 -2.07
N LEU A 361 -12.34 14.11 -0.87
CA LEU A 361 -13.20 15.29 -0.66
C LEU A 361 -12.44 16.60 -0.90
N ARG A 362 -11.14 16.65 -0.58
CA ARG A 362 -10.30 17.83 -0.84
C ARG A 362 -10.08 18.09 -2.32
N SER A 363 -9.95 17.03 -3.12
CA SER A 363 -9.73 17.11 -4.56
C SER A 363 -10.51 15.99 -5.27
N PRO A 364 -11.83 16.14 -5.42
CA PRO A 364 -12.65 15.11 -6.03
C PRO A 364 -12.26 14.95 -7.49
N SER A 365 -12.09 13.70 -7.91
CA SER A 365 -11.78 13.40 -9.31
C SER A 365 -12.92 13.83 -10.21
N ASP A 366 -12.60 14.53 -11.31
CA ASP A 366 -13.57 14.79 -12.36
C ASP A 366 -13.86 13.48 -13.12
N VAL A 367 -15.08 12.96 -12.97
CA VAL A 367 -15.53 11.74 -13.65
C VAL A 367 -15.34 11.83 -15.17
N LYS A 368 -15.44 13.05 -15.73
CA LYS A 368 -15.32 13.33 -17.17
C LYS A 368 -13.88 13.38 -17.66
N ARG A 369 -12.88 13.24 -16.78
CA ARG A 369 -11.47 13.28 -17.15
C ARG A 369 -10.67 12.18 -16.46
N GLY A 370 -10.03 11.33 -17.26
CA GLY A 370 -9.13 10.29 -16.75
C GLY A 370 -7.81 10.84 -16.21
N ARG A 371 -6.98 9.94 -15.67
CA ARG A 371 -5.65 10.32 -15.16
C ARG A 371 -4.79 10.90 -16.29
N PRO A 372 -3.85 11.83 -16.00
CA PRO A 372 -2.85 12.24 -16.96
C PRO A 372 -2.10 11.04 -17.54
N ILE A 373 -1.64 11.14 -18.79
CA ILE A 373 -0.87 10.07 -19.41
C ILE A 373 0.49 10.00 -18.72
N PHE A 374 0.70 8.92 -17.99
CA PHE A 374 1.90 8.64 -17.24
C PHE A 374 2.76 7.61 -18.00
N ILE A 375 4.00 7.97 -18.30
CA ILE A 375 4.98 7.12 -18.99
C ILE A 375 6.16 6.81 -18.08
N PHE A 376 6.95 5.80 -18.46
CA PHE A 376 8.12 5.35 -17.70
C PHE A 376 9.12 6.49 -17.39
N GLU A 377 9.34 7.42 -18.33
CA GLU A 377 10.23 8.56 -18.13
C GLU A 377 9.75 9.49 -17.00
N ASP A 378 8.43 9.66 -16.85
CA ASP A 378 7.86 10.45 -15.75
C ASP A 378 8.13 9.79 -14.40
N TRP A 379 8.16 8.44 -14.35
CA TRP A 379 8.52 7.71 -13.15
C TRP A 379 9.97 7.99 -12.72
N PHE A 380 10.92 7.97 -13.66
CA PHE A 380 12.31 8.38 -13.35
C PHE A 380 12.40 9.84 -12.94
N ALA A 381 11.65 10.73 -13.59
CA ALA A 381 11.63 12.14 -13.23
C ALA A 381 11.14 12.35 -11.79
N MET A 382 10.05 11.66 -11.40
CA MET A 382 9.55 11.68 -10.02
C MET A 382 10.57 11.08 -9.04
N CYS A 383 11.15 9.92 -9.35
CA CYS A 383 12.14 9.30 -8.47
C CYS A 383 13.37 10.21 -8.25
N ARG A 384 13.78 10.96 -9.28
CA ARG A 384 14.88 11.95 -9.16
C ARG A 384 14.51 13.13 -8.27
N THR A 385 13.26 13.59 -8.27
CA THR A 385 12.81 14.71 -7.41
C THR A 385 12.51 14.28 -5.98
N THR A 386 12.06 13.05 -5.74
CA THR A 386 11.87 12.50 -4.38
C THR A 386 13.15 11.94 -3.75
N GLY A 387 14.20 11.69 -4.55
CA GLY A 387 15.47 11.10 -4.11
C GLY A 387 16.64 12.08 -4.02
N SER A 388 16.46 13.38 -4.26
CA SER A 388 17.54 14.36 -4.19
C SER A 388 17.87 14.74 -2.75
N PHE A 389 18.59 13.87 -2.04
CA PHE A 389 19.50 14.34 -0.99
C PHE A 389 20.74 14.87 -1.71
N SER A 390 21.03 16.17 -1.60
CA SER A 390 22.34 16.66 -2.03
C SER A 390 23.39 16.06 -1.08
N ILE A 391 24.09 15.03 -1.53
CA ILE A 391 25.33 14.63 -0.89
C ILE A 391 26.36 15.68 -1.31
N THR A 392 26.48 16.73 -0.50
CA THR A 392 27.63 17.63 -0.60
C THR A 392 28.82 16.91 0.01
N LEU A 393 29.58 16.20 -0.81
CA LEU A 393 30.89 15.70 -0.44
C LEU A 393 31.81 16.91 -0.28
N GLN A 394 31.97 17.37 0.96
CA GLN A 394 33.00 18.34 1.31
C GLN A 394 34.33 17.57 1.42
N GLN A 395 35.04 17.44 0.30
CA GLN A 395 36.43 16.99 0.33
C GLN A 395 37.29 18.12 0.91
N SER A 396 37.87 17.91 2.09
CA SER A 396 38.94 18.78 2.58
C SER A 396 40.26 18.38 1.89
N PHE A 397 41.06 19.38 1.53
CA PHE A 397 42.33 19.20 0.82
C PHE A 397 43.33 18.32 1.59
N GLU A 398 43.19 18.25 2.92
CA GLU A 398 44.02 17.44 3.82
C GLU A 398 43.85 15.93 3.60
N THR A 399 42.66 15.46 3.21
CA THR A 399 42.42 14.02 2.98
C THR A 399 43.06 13.51 1.69
N LEU A 400 43.22 14.39 0.69
CA LEU A 400 43.94 14.06 -0.55
C LEU A 400 45.44 13.96 -0.33
N GLN A 401 46.01 14.80 0.55
CA GLN A 401 47.44 14.84 0.80
C GLN A 401 47.96 13.58 1.51
N GLN A 402 47.20 13.05 2.49
CA GLN A 402 47.54 11.79 3.17
C GLN A 402 47.47 10.55 2.26
N SER A 403 46.65 10.59 1.20
CA SER A 403 46.56 9.48 0.24
C SER A 403 47.76 9.42 -0.72
N PHE A 404 48.42 10.55 -0.97
CA PHE A 404 49.62 10.60 -1.80
C PHE A 404 50.91 10.24 -1.04
N GLU A 405 50.99 10.54 0.25
CA GLU A 405 52.16 10.16 1.08
C GLU A 405 52.22 8.66 1.40
N ASN A 406 51.09 7.94 1.32
CA ASN A 406 51.05 6.48 1.49
C ASN A 406 51.34 5.68 0.21
N LEU A 407 51.63 6.36 -0.91
CA LEU A 407 51.95 5.76 -2.21
C LEU A 407 53.37 6.09 -2.70
N SER A 408 54.19 6.74 -1.88
CA SER A 408 55.62 6.97 -2.06
C SER A 408 56.42 6.24 -1.01
#